data_AF-L1P564-F1
#
_entry.id   AF-L1P564-F1
#
_cell.length_a   1.000
_cell.length_b   1.000
_cell.length_c   1.000
_cell.angle_alpha   90.00
_cell.angle_beta   90.00
_cell.angle_gamma   90.00
#
_symmetry.space_group_name_H-M   'P 1'
#
loop_
_entity.id
_entity.type
_entity.pdbx_description
1 polymer ?
#
loop_
_entity_poly.entity_id
_entity_poly.type
_entity_poly.pdbx_seq_one_letter_code
_entity_poly.pdbx_strand_id
1 'polypeptide(L)'
;MSRLFWMLAAVMPAVVAAADSYEIERLERKCTLERESLLRHRNGTPSCEQLDRIYGRPPKTEPVVIVQPAEEKYTDYRWNDGYKQNCLHDKKGNVVSCY
;
A
#
# COMPACT_ATOMS: atom_id res chain seq x y z
N MET A 1 23.83 -55.72 -20.41
CA MET A 1 22.58 -54.94 -20.22
C MET A 1 22.81 -53.87 -19.15
N SER A 2 23.47 -52.74 -19.45
CA SER A 2 23.75 -51.69 -18.45
C SER A 2 24.07 -50.33 -19.08
N ARG A 3 23.44 -50.01 -20.22
CA ARG A 3 23.63 -48.72 -20.91
C ARG A 3 22.37 -47.86 -20.98
N LEU A 4 21.18 -48.44 -20.75
CA LEU A 4 19.92 -47.67 -20.73
C LEU A 4 19.76 -46.81 -19.46
N PHE A 5 20.34 -47.21 -18.33
CA PHE A 5 20.21 -46.45 -17.08
C PHE A 5 20.95 -45.11 -17.08
N TRP A 6 22.03 -44.99 -17.87
CA TRP A 6 22.79 -43.73 -17.97
C TRP A 6 22.10 -42.65 -18.80
N MET A 7 21.18 -43.02 -19.69
CA MET A 7 20.44 -42.05 -20.51
C MET A 7 19.29 -41.36 -19.76
N LEU A 8 18.73 -42.00 -18.72
CA LEU A 8 17.61 -41.45 -17.94
C LEU A 8 18.04 -40.36 -16.95
N ALA A 9 19.29 -40.34 -16.50
CA ALA A 9 19.77 -39.34 -15.54
C ALA A 9 20.01 -37.96 -16.15
N ALA A 10 20.23 -37.88 -17.47
CA ALA A 10 20.53 -36.61 -18.15
C ALA A 10 19.29 -35.74 -18.46
N VAL A 11 18.07 -36.28 -18.34
CA VAL A 11 16.83 -35.58 -18.70
C VAL A 11 16.19 -34.85 -17.51
N MET A 12 16.55 -35.18 -16.28
CA MET A 12 15.93 -34.58 -15.08
C MET A 12 16.25 -33.09 -14.80
N PRO A 13 17.40 -32.48 -15.17
CA PRO A 13 17.69 -31.10 -14.77
C PRO A 13 16.76 -30.04 -15.37
N ALA A 14 16.20 -30.29 -16.56
CA ALA A 14 15.45 -29.28 -17.31
C ALA A 14 14.05 -29.01 -16.75
N VAL A 15 13.45 -29.98 -16.05
CA VAL A 15 12.07 -29.88 -15.55
C VAL A 15 11.99 -28.95 -14.32
N VAL A 16 13.05 -28.91 -13.51
CA VAL A 16 13.09 -28.11 -12.28
C VAL A 16 13.16 -26.61 -12.60
N ALA A 17 14.00 -26.20 -13.56
CA ALA A 17 14.13 -24.80 -13.95
C ALA A 17 12.85 -24.22 -14.57
N ALA A 18 12.08 -25.04 -15.29
CA ALA A 18 10.81 -24.62 -15.88
C ALA A 18 9.73 -24.37 -14.79
N ALA A 19 9.70 -25.19 -13.74
CA ALA A 19 8.76 -25.01 -12.62
C ALA A 19 9.00 -23.68 -11.89
N ASP A 20 10.27 -23.31 -11.66
CA ASP A 20 10.62 -22.04 -11.04
C ASP A 20 10.21 -20.83 -11.90
N SER A 21 10.42 -20.91 -13.22
CA SER A 21 10.03 -19.81 -14.14
C SER A 21 8.53 -19.55 -14.17
N TYR A 22 7.71 -20.62 -14.09
CA TYR A 22 6.25 -20.50 -14.06
C TYR A 22 5.76 -19.86 -12.75
N GLU A 23 6.31 -20.25 -11.60
CA GLU A 23 5.90 -19.67 -10.32
C GLU A 23 6.30 -18.19 -10.20
N ILE A 24 7.45 -17.80 -10.76
CA ILE A 24 7.86 -16.38 -10.83
C ILE A 24 6.86 -15.58 -11.68
N GLU A 25 6.52 -16.04 -12.88
CA GLU A 25 5.57 -15.35 -13.76
C GLU A 25 4.16 -15.24 -13.12
N ARG A 26 3.75 -16.29 -12.40
CA ARG A 26 2.50 -16.31 -11.65
C ARG A 26 2.51 -15.29 -10.51
N LEU A 27 3.62 -15.18 -9.79
CA LEU A 27 3.79 -14.18 -8.74
C LEU A 27 3.77 -12.75 -9.33
N GLU A 28 4.40 -12.53 -10.49
CA GLU A 28 4.41 -11.23 -11.17
C GLU A 28 2.98 -10.77 -11.52
N ARG A 29 2.15 -11.66 -12.06
CA ARG A 29 0.74 -11.37 -12.32
C ARG A 29 -0.09 -11.10 -11.07
N LYS A 30 0.20 -11.77 -9.95
CA LYS A 30 -0.49 -11.48 -8.68
C LYS A 30 -0.06 -10.12 -8.14
N CYS A 31 1.22 -9.79 -8.26
CA CYS A 31 1.75 -8.53 -7.79
C CYS A 31 1.12 -7.33 -8.53
N THR A 32 0.90 -7.43 -9.84
CA THR A 32 0.20 -6.36 -10.57
C THR A 32 -1.23 -6.15 -10.07
N LEU A 33 -1.98 -7.23 -9.86
CA LEU A 33 -3.34 -7.17 -9.32
C LEU A 33 -3.39 -6.59 -7.89
N GLU A 34 -2.47 -7.00 -7.02
CA GLU A 34 -2.39 -6.48 -5.65
C GLU A 34 -2.01 -5.00 -5.62
N ARG A 35 -1.11 -4.58 -6.52
CA ARG A 35 -0.65 -3.18 -6.61
C ARG A 35 -1.77 -2.23 -7.04
N GLU A 36 -2.68 -2.70 -7.89
CA GLU A 36 -3.84 -1.98 -8.40
C GLU A 36 -5.08 -2.10 -7.49
N SER A 37 -5.04 -3.00 -6.51
CA SER A 37 -6.15 -3.20 -5.58
C SER A 37 -6.38 -1.99 -4.68
N LEU A 38 -7.64 -1.60 -4.52
CA LEU A 38 -8.07 -0.58 -3.56
C LEU A 38 -7.75 -0.98 -2.11
N LEU A 39 -7.62 -2.28 -1.84
CA LEU A 39 -7.32 -2.82 -0.51
C LEU A 39 -5.81 -2.89 -0.22
N ARG A 40 -4.95 -2.44 -1.15
CA ARG A 40 -3.48 -2.47 -0.98
C ARG A 40 -3.04 -1.86 0.35
N HIS A 41 -3.61 -0.72 0.72
CA HIS A 41 -3.21 -0.03 1.94
C HIS A 41 -3.56 -0.80 3.23
N ARG A 42 -4.53 -1.73 3.17
CA ARG A 42 -4.92 -2.56 4.30
C ARG A 42 -4.19 -3.90 4.34
N ASN A 43 -4.05 -4.54 3.19
CA ASN A 43 -3.57 -5.91 3.09
C ASN A 43 -2.12 -6.00 2.58
N GLY A 44 -1.52 -4.88 2.19
CA GLY A 44 -0.21 -4.84 1.55
C GLY A 44 -0.21 -5.44 0.15
N THR A 45 0.98 -5.86 -0.29
CA THR A 45 1.20 -6.59 -1.55
C THR A 45 2.12 -7.79 -1.30
N PRO A 46 1.64 -8.85 -0.63
CA PRO A 46 2.48 -9.98 -0.21
C PRO A 46 3.15 -10.69 -1.39
N SER A 47 2.52 -10.74 -2.56
CA SER A 47 3.14 -11.34 -3.75
C SER A 47 4.27 -10.48 -4.32
N CYS A 48 4.13 -9.15 -4.29
CA CYS A 48 5.21 -8.24 -4.64
C CYS A 48 6.38 -8.33 -3.67
N GLU A 49 6.11 -8.43 -2.36
CA GLU A 49 7.15 -8.60 -1.34
C GLU A 49 7.91 -9.93 -1.52
N GLN A 50 7.21 -10.99 -1.91
CA GLN A 50 7.83 -12.27 -2.22
C GLN A 50 8.73 -12.19 -3.47
N LEU A 51 8.29 -11.50 -4.53
CA LEU A 51 9.14 -11.24 -5.69
C LEU A 51 10.37 -10.41 -5.33
N ASP A 52 10.20 -9.36 -4.53
CA ASP A 52 11.31 -8.53 -4.09
C ASP A 52 12.35 -9.36 -3.31
N ARG A 53 11.92 -10.34 -2.50
CA ARG A 53 12.83 -11.30 -1.85
C ARG A 53 13.57 -12.21 -2.84
N ILE A 54 12.88 -12.73 -3.85
CA ILE A 54 13.48 -13.59 -4.88
C ILE A 54 14.53 -12.83 -5.68
N TYR A 55 14.25 -11.56 -6.02
CA TYR A 55 15.16 -10.70 -6.78
C TYR A 55 16.19 -9.95 -5.91
N GLY A 56 16.16 -10.12 -4.58
CA GLY A 56 17.07 -9.43 -3.65
C GLY A 56 16.88 -7.91 -3.60
N ARG A 57 15.69 -7.39 -3.91
CA ARG A 57 15.37 -5.96 -3.83
C ARG A 57 15.16 -5.55 -2.36
N PRO A 58 15.66 -4.38 -1.94
CA PRO A 58 15.40 -3.87 -0.59
C PRO A 58 13.88 -3.68 -0.35
N PRO A 59 13.39 -3.92 0.88
CA PRO A 59 11.98 -3.77 1.21
C PRO A 59 11.53 -2.32 1.01
N LYS A 60 10.41 -2.13 0.31
CA LYS A 60 9.80 -0.81 0.15
C LYS A 60 9.16 -0.41 1.48
N THR A 61 9.81 0.50 2.20
CA THR A 61 9.20 1.16 3.36
C THR A 61 8.11 2.08 2.82
N GLU A 62 6.84 1.75 3.05
CA GLU A 62 5.77 2.72 2.78
C GLU A 62 5.99 3.95 3.67
N PRO A 63 5.88 5.18 3.13
CA PRO A 63 5.99 6.38 3.95
C PRO A 63 4.86 6.35 5.00
N VAL A 64 5.23 6.47 6.28
CA VAL A 64 4.26 6.63 7.36
C VAL A 64 3.48 7.92 7.10
N VAL A 65 2.26 7.80 6.61
CA VAL A 65 1.34 8.92 6.45
C VAL A 65 0.85 9.29 7.86
N ILE A 66 1.56 10.22 8.49
CA ILE A 66 1.07 10.86 9.72
C ILE A 66 -0.13 11.70 9.31
N VAL A 67 -1.33 11.15 9.44
CA VAL A 67 -2.58 11.90 9.31
C VAL A 67 -2.64 12.86 10.49
N GLN A 68 -2.19 14.10 10.28
CA GLN A 68 -2.38 15.15 11.27
C GLN A 68 -3.88 15.45 11.35
N PRO A 69 -4.50 15.40 12.54
CA PRO A 69 -5.90 15.78 12.68
C PRO A 69 -6.07 17.23 12.24
N ALA A 70 -7.04 17.47 11.36
CA ALA A 70 -7.36 18.83 10.92
C ALA A 70 -7.69 19.68 12.15
N GLU A 71 -6.92 20.74 12.36
CA GLU A 71 -7.13 21.66 13.46
C GLU A 71 -8.46 22.40 13.21
N GLU A 72 -9.53 21.95 13.87
CA GLU A 72 -10.84 22.61 13.83
C GLU A 72 -10.72 23.98 14.51
N LYS A 73 -10.52 25.02 13.70
CA LYS A 73 -10.31 26.40 14.15
C LYS A 73 -11.60 27.12 14.56
N TYR A 74 -12.77 26.64 14.12
CA TYR A 74 -14.05 27.33 14.30
C TYR A 74 -15.10 26.36 14.78
N THR A 75 -15.89 26.78 15.77
CA THR A 75 -16.93 25.93 16.35
C THR A 75 -18.32 26.35 15.95
N ASP A 76 -18.56 27.64 15.75
CA ASP A 76 -19.93 28.12 15.64
C ASP A 76 -20.08 29.53 15.07
N TYR A 77 -21.26 29.77 14.51
CA TYR A 77 -21.71 31.05 13.99
C TYR A 77 -22.88 31.53 14.84
N ARG A 78 -22.73 32.65 15.54
CA ARG A 78 -23.76 33.18 16.46
C ARG A 78 -23.83 34.71 16.42
N TRP A 79 -24.97 35.25 16.86
CA TRP A 79 -25.17 36.70 16.98
C TRP A 79 -24.18 37.31 17.97
N ASN A 80 -23.51 38.38 17.54
CA ASN A 80 -22.68 39.19 18.41
C ASN A 80 -23.33 40.56 18.62
N ASP A 81 -23.65 40.87 19.88
CA ASP A 81 -24.36 42.11 20.20
C ASP A 81 -23.49 43.37 20.09
N GLY A 82 -22.16 43.23 20.19
CA GLY A 82 -21.22 44.34 20.03
C GLY A 82 -21.08 44.79 18.57
N TYR A 83 -21.07 43.84 17.63
CA TYR A 83 -20.97 44.12 16.18
C TYR A 83 -22.35 44.21 15.49
N LYS A 84 -23.45 43.92 16.20
CA LYS A 84 -24.83 43.91 15.69
C LYS A 84 -24.99 43.06 14.42
N GLN A 85 -24.27 41.95 14.35
CA GLN A 85 -24.32 40.99 13.24
C GLN A 85 -23.88 39.59 13.70
N ASN A 86 -24.07 38.58 12.87
CA ASN A 86 -23.60 37.22 13.17
C ASN A 86 -22.10 37.11 12.89
N CYS A 87 -21.38 36.44 13.78
CA CYS A 87 -19.94 36.27 13.70
C CYS A 87 -19.52 34.81 13.89
N LEU A 88 -18.41 34.44 13.27
CA LEU A 88 -17.70 33.18 13.53
C LEU A 88 -16.93 33.28 14.84
N HIS A 89 -17.06 32.26 15.68
CA HIS A 89 -16.39 32.17 16.96
C HIS A 89 -15.44 30.98 17.02
N ASP A 90 -14.35 31.17 17.77
CA ASP A 90 -13.40 30.11 18.09
C ASP A 90 -13.94 29.20 19.21
N LYS A 91 -13.21 28.12 19.50
CA LYS A 91 -13.52 27.17 20.59
C LYS A 91 -13.66 27.82 21.98
N LYS A 92 -13.14 29.03 22.16
CA LYS A 92 -13.17 29.80 23.42
C LYS A 92 -14.31 30.83 23.43
N GLY A 93 -15.07 30.95 22.35
CA GLY A 93 -16.14 31.93 22.19
C GLY A 93 -15.66 33.33 21.83
N ASN A 94 -14.42 33.50 21.35
CA ASN A 94 -13.94 34.78 20.83
C ASN A 94 -14.36 34.97 19.37
N VAL A 95 -14.67 36.21 19.01
CA VAL A 95 -14.96 36.58 17.63
C VAL A 95 -13.70 36.48 16.78
N VAL A 96 -13.77 35.72 15.68
CA VAL A 96 -12.68 35.65 14.70
C VAL A 96 -12.99 36.50 13.48
N SER A 97 -14.21 36.42 12.95
CA SER A 97 -14.66 37.28 11.86
C SER A 97 -16.16 37.47 11.87
N CYS A 98 -16.61 38.59 11.32
CA CYS A 98 -18.01 38.92 11.14
C CYS A 98 -18.21 39.37 9.69
N TYR A 99 -19.30 38.94 9.06
CA TYR A 99 -19.64 39.24 7.67
C TYR A 99 -21.04 39.83 7.59
#